data_AF-A0A089LQT1-F1
#
_entry.id   AF-A0A089LQT1-F1
#
_cell.length_a   1.000
_cell.length_b   1.000
_cell.length_c   1.000
_cell.angle_alpha   90.00
_cell.angle_beta   90.00
_cell.angle_gamma   90.00
#
_symmetry.space_group_name_H-M   'P 1'
#
loop_
_entity.id
_entity.type
_entity.pdbx_description
1 polymer ?
#
loop_
_entity_poly.entity_id
_entity_poly.type
_entity_poly.pdbx_seq_one_letter_code
_entity_poly.pdbx_strand_id
1 'polypeptide(L)'
;MRIVSLQVNANQLTLIGDNHKVFLFEQNVNLVLSTKNSVGKTTLLRLLMYALGYPIPSTRGIRFSEYETVLTVVGANNEIFVLTRNRDYIEVLHNKVDKGYSLPVEQNELHSLIYGITNLEVVDNLLGAFFLDQEKGWTLLNRGKVIGNIRFSIESLLRGLSNRTNDELAQRHAVVKREIQKYKHMLDIAAYKAEINRLGETSFIDSPADDIENALEVLYCERKPLEKELSRIKSVIRKNTNFEKFITSFGLRVKAPNGDEVPVNKDTLIGFGDTADLLVARQKINYEQLAAIDRKIALLKAQQDDEAMLVDVKTGLQQFDSEIAKINVDALATQKIIAKLEQERKLLEQRVINSVKHDNPLISELHQLISSYAARLGLDERYISAKNDYIFTNDLKSLSGAIYHKVVFAFKISYVKLIQQHTGLYLPLILDSPSGREVSVENINEMMTILAEDYADHQIIIASIYNSYAFPNKNTIVLQDRMLPF
;
A
#
# COMPACT_ATOMS: atom_id res chain seq x y z
N MET A 1 17.11 4.68 15.60
CA MET A 1 16.51 3.37 15.30
C MET A 1 17.55 2.29 15.51
N ARG A 2 17.24 1.25 16.29
CA ARG A 2 18.07 0.04 16.46
C ARG A 2 17.20 -1.19 16.64
N ILE A 3 17.69 -2.33 16.17
CA ILE A 3 17.10 -3.66 16.37
C ILE A 3 17.63 -4.22 17.70
N VAL A 4 16.76 -4.71 18.56
CA VAL A 4 17.14 -5.26 19.87
C VAL A 4 17.11 -6.78 19.84
N SER A 5 16.02 -7.36 19.35
CA SER A 5 15.86 -8.81 19.29
C SER A 5 14.92 -9.22 18.16
N LEU A 6 15.13 -10.43 17.65
CA LEU A 6 14.21 -11.12 16.76
C LEU A 6 13.94 -12.52 17.32
N GLN A 7 12.70 -12.80 17.66
CA GLN A 7 12.21 -14.14 17.91
C GLN A 7 11.43 -14.65 16.69
N VAL A 8 11.67 -15.89 16.30
CA VAL A 8 11.02 -16.56 15.16
C VAL A 8 10.33 -17.81 15.70
N ASN A 9 9.01 -17.87 15.58
CA ASN A 9 8.17 -18.97 16.01
C ASN A 9 7.66 -19.75 14.79
N ALA A 10 7.83 -21.06 14.77
CA ALA A 10 7.24 -21.92 13.74
C ALA A 10 5.72 -22.01 13.95
N ASN A 11 4.92 -21.72 12.91
CA ASN A 11 3.46 -21.82 13.00
C ASN A 11 2.96 -23.28 12.99
N GLN A 12 3.83 -24.25 12.69
CA GLN A 12 3.51 -25.68 12.72
C GLN A 12 3.97 -26.29 14.05
N LEU A 13 3.04 -26.98 14.73
CA LEU A 13 3.31 -27.80 15.90
C LEU A 13 4.17 -29.01 15.49
N THR A 14 5.49 -28.88 15.56
CA THR A 14 6.38 -30.04 15.61
C THR A 14 6.40 -30.59 17.04
N LEU A 15 6.08 -31.88 17.17
CA LEU A 15 5.92 -32.59 18.45
C LEU A 15 7.24 -32.76 19.25
N ILE A 16 8.38 -32.33 18.71
CA ILE A 16 9.70 -32.59 19.29
C ILE A 16 10.62 -31.38 19.01
N GLY A 17 10.68 -30.41 19.93
CA GLY A 17 11.67 -29.32 19.92
C GLY A 17 11.16 -27.97 20.41
N ASP A 18 12.08 -27.08 20.79
CA ASP A 18 11.79 -25.65 20.96
C ASP A 18 11.38 -25.08 19.59
N ASN A 19 10.08 -24.78 19.43
CA ASN A 19 9.50 -24.25 18.19
C ASN A 19 9.80 -22.76 17.97
N HIS A 20 10.81 -22.21 18.67
CA HIS A 20 11.19 -20.81 18.57
C HIS A 20 12.71 -20.64 18.60
N LYS A 21 13.20 -19.58 17.94
CA LYS A 21 14.60 -19.18 17.97
C LYS A 21 14.72 -17.69 18.19
N VAL A 22 15.61 -17.28 19.09
CA VAL A 22 15.84 -15.87 19.45
C VAL A 22 17.23 -15.42 19.02
N PHE A 23 17.30 -14.25 18.40
CA PHE A 23 18.53 -13.55 18.05
C PHE A 23 18.56 -12.23 18.81
N LEU A 24 19.67 -11.95 19.49
CA LEU A 24 19.89 -10.73 20.25
C LEU A 24 20.92 -9.85 19.54
N PHE A 25 20.64 -8.56 19.46
CA PHE A 25 21.46 -7.57 18.80
C PHE A 25 21.88 -6.49 19.80
N GLU A 26 23.17 -6.19 19.83
CA GLU A 26 23.75 -5.12 20.62
C GLU A 26 23.62 -3.78 19.92
N GLN A 27 23.73 -2.69 20.67
CA GLN A 27 23.57 -1.33 20.14
C GLN A 27 24.64 -0.95 19.10
N ASN A 28 25.84 -1.50 19.21
CA ASN A 28 26.98 -1.16 18.37
C ASN A 28 27.02 -2.08 17.13
N VAL A 29 28.06 -2.89 17.02
CA VAL A 29 28.32 -3.75 15.86
C VAL A 29 27.89 -5.18 16.14
N ASN A 30 27.14 -5.77 15.22
CA ASN A 30 26.68 -7.14 15.24
C ASN A 30 27.18 -7.87 14.00
N LEU A 31 27.97 -8.92 14.18
CA LEU A 31 28.47 -9.77 13.12
C LEU A 31 27.70 -11.09 13.12
N VAL A 32 26.85 -11.29 12.11
CA VAL A 32 26.21 -12.57 11.83
C VAL A 32 27.19 -13.43 11.04
N LEU A 33 27.84 -14.37 11.75
CA LEU A 33 28.93 -15.19 11.25
C LEU A 33 28.46 -16.61 10.94
N SER A 34 28.93 -17.16 9.82
CA SER A 34 28.84 -18.60 9.53
C SER A 34 30.10 -19.05 8.80
N THR A 35 30.64 -20.20 9.20
CA THR A 35 31.82 -20.81 8.56
C THR A 35 31.50 -21.47 7.21
N LYS A 36 30.20 -21.71 6.93
CA LYS A 36 29.72 -22.29 5.65
C LYS A 36 28.80 -21.32 4.90
N ASN A 37 28.80 -21.43 3.58
CA ASN A 37 27.81 -20.78 2.72
C ASN A 37 26.43 -21.44 2.91
N SER A 38 25.36 -20.69 2.64
CA SER A 38 23.98 -21.19 2.64
C SER A 38 23.42 -21.68 3.99
N VAL A 39 24.06 -21.31 5.11
CA VAL A 39 23.58 -21.55 6.49
C VAL A 39 22.39 -20.64 6.85
N GLY A 40 22.18 -19.56 6.08
CA GLY A 40 21.01 -18.67 6.22
C GLY A 40 21.30 -17.28 6.79
N LYS A 41 22.52 -16.75 6.63
CA LYS A 41 22.87 -15.36 7.03
C LYS A 41 21.98 -14.32 6.32
N THR A 42 21.93 -14.40 4.99
CA THR A 42 21.03 -13.58 4.15
C THR A 42 19.58 -13.79 4.54
N THR A 43 19.18 -15.04 4.82
CA THR A 43 17.83 -15.33 5.29
C THR A 43 17.51 -14.62 6.61
N LEU A 44 18.45 -14.57 7.56
CA LEU A 44 18.26 -13.83 8.82
C LEU A 44 18.10 -12.33 8.58
N LEU A 45 18.96 -11.72 7.77
CA LEU A 45 18.84 -10.28 7.48
C LEU A 45 17.54 -9.95 6.72
N ARG A 46 17.17 -10.77 5.74
CA ARG A 46 15.88 -10.64 5.03
C ARG A 46 14.68 -10.87 5.97
N LEU A 47 14.78 -11.80 6.91
CA LEU A 47 13.73 -12.07 7.90
C LEU A 47 13.61 -10.93 8.92
N LEU A 48 14.70 -10.25 9.30
CA LEU A 48 14.65 -9.03 10.11
C LEU A 48 13.85 -7.93 9.40
N MET A 49 14.15 -7.70 8.12
CA MET A 49 13.43 -6.70 7.32
C MET A 49 11.96 -7.11 7.10
N TYR A 50 11.69 -8.40 6.96
CA TYR A 50 10.32 -8.93 6.95
C TYR A 50 9.61 -8.66 8.28
N ALA A 51 10.22 -9.00 9.42
CA ALA A 51 9.62 -8.75 10.73
C ALA A 51 9.37 -7.25 11.00
N LEU A 52 10.19 -6.37 10.41
CA LEU A 52 10.03 -4.91 10.47
C LEU A 52 8.87 -4.37 9.58
N GLY A 53 8.13 -5.24 8.91
CA GLY A 53 6.95 -4.90 8.12
C GLY A 53 7.19 -4.72 6.62
N TYR A 54 8.42 -4.90 6.11
CA TYR A 54 8.67 -4.84 4.67
C TYR A 54 8.19 -6.11 3.95
N PRO A 55 7.71 -6.03 2.70
CA PRO A 55 7.31 -7.18 1.88
C PRO A 55 8.54 -7.85 1.25
N ILE A 56 9.41 -8.39 2.09
CA ILE A 56 10.67 -9.00 1.67
C ILE A 56 10.39 -10.40 1.09
N PRO A 57 10.90 -10.72 -0.11
CA PRO A 57 10.76 -12.04 -0.68
C PRO A 57 11.47 -13.10 0.17
N SER A 58 10.83 -14.26 0.29
CA SER A 58 11.37 -15.44 0.95
C SER A 58 12.63 -15.96 0.27
N THR A 59 13.49 -16.65 1.03
CA THR A 59 14.64 -17.36 0.48
C THR A 59 14.29 -18.81 0.14
N ARG A 60 15.04 -19.44 -0.77
CA ARG A 60 14.81 -20.84 -1.15
C ARG A 60 14.79 -21.74 0.09
N GLY A 61 13.71 -22.51 0.26
CA GLY A 61 13.54 -23.46 1.36
C GLY A 61 12.96 -22.90 2.66
N ILE A 62 12.73 -21.58 2.77
CA ILE A 62 12.13 -20.95 3.96
C ILE A 62 11.06 -19.97 3.49
N ARG A 63 9.78 -20.25 3.77
CA ARG A 63 8.67 -19.31 3.49
C ARG A 63 8.40 -18.48 4.73
N PHE A 64 8.61 -17.17 4.65
CA PHE A 64 8.43 -16.28 5.81
C PHE A 64 7.00 -16.28 6.37
N SER A 65 6.00 -16.54 5.53
CA SER A 65 4.58 -16.67 5.93
C SER A 65 4.26 -17.92 6.78
N GLU A 66 5.20 -18.85 6.93
CA GLU A 66 5.07 -20.01 7.82
C GLU A 66 5.57 -19.72 9.25
N TYR A 67 6.07 -18.52 9.49
CA TYR A 67 6.59 -18.09 10.78
C TYR A 67 5.82 -16.90 11.31
N GLU A 68 5.61 -16.90 12.62
CA GLU A 68 5.33 -15.69 13.37
C GLU A 68 6.68 -15.12 13.85
N THR A 69 6.85 -13.81 13.73
CA THR A 69 8.06 -13.14 14.19
C THR A 69 7.72 -12.08 15.22
N VAL A 70 8.48 -12.06 16.32
CA VAL A 70 8.42 -10.98 17.31
C VAL A 70 9.73 -10.20 17.24
N LEU A 71 9.65 -8.97 16.74
CA LEU A 71 10.80 -8.07 16.58
C LEU A 71 10.71 -6.94 17.58
N THR A 72 11.73 -6.78 18.42
CA THR A 72 11.86 -5.60 19.28
C THR A 72 12.79 -4.60 18.64
N VAL A 73 12.33 -3.37 18.45
CA VAL A 73 13.14 -2.25 17.96
C VAL A 73 13.01 -1.06 18.89
N VAL A 74 14.05 -0.22 18.91
CA VAL A 74 13.97 1.13 19.46
C VAL A 74 13.86 2.08 18.27
N GLY A 75 12.72 2.75 18.16
CA GLY A 75 12.37 3.63 17.05
C GLY A 75 12.86 5.07 17.24
N ALA A 76 12.06 6.02 16.75
CA ALA A 76 12.23 7.44 17.03
C ALA A 76 12.08 7.74 18.52
N ASN A 77 12.65 8.87 18.97
CA ASN A 77 12.57 9.35 20.35
C ASN A 77 13.00 8.33 21.42
N ASN A 78 13.79 7.33 21.03
CA ASN A 78 14.21 6.22 21.89
C ASN A 78 13.04 5.39 22.45
N GLU A 79 11.88 5.42 21.78
CA GLU A 79 10.71 4.62 22.13
C GLU A 79 10.89 3.15 21.71
N ILE A 80 10.36 2.23 22.53
CA ILE A 80 10.45 0.78 22.29
C ILE A 80 9.17 0.31 21.60
N PHE A 81 9.34 -0.40 20.50
CA PHE A 81 8.26 -1.05 19.74
C PHE A 81 8.50 -2.55 19.73
N VAL A 82 7.47 -3.32 20.08
CA VAL A 82 7.46 -4.77 19.90
C VAL A 82 6.48 -5.10 18.78
N LEU A 83 6.99 -5.67 17.69
CA LEU A 83 6.25 -5.97 16.49
C LEU A 83 6.04 -7.48 16.38
N THR A 84 4.79 -7.93 16.49
CA THR A 84 4.40 -9.33 16.28
C THR A 84 3.79 -9.46 14.90
N ARG A 85 4.52 -10.06 13.95
CA ARG A 85 4.07 -10.23 12.57
C ARG A 85 3.65 -11.67 12.31
N ASN A 86 2.46 -11.83 11.73
CA ASN A 86 1.97 -13.08 11.17
C ASN A 86 1.44 -12.82 9.75
N ARG A 87 2.18 -13.33 8.75
CA ARG A 87 1.91 -13.11 7.31
C ARG A 87 1.82 -11.62 6.95
N ASP A 88 0.62 -11.17 6.59
CA ASP A 88 0.33 -9.82 6.12
C ASP A 88 -0.32 -8.96 7.20
N TYR A 89 -0.32 -9.42 8.46
CA TYR A 89 -0.79 -8.66 9.60
C TYR A 89 0.32 -8.52 10.63
N ILE A 90 0.41 -7.33 11.23
CA ILE A 90 1.43 -7.00 12.22
C ILE A 90 0.81 -6.21 13.36
N GLU A 91 1.01 -6.69 14.58
CA GLU A 91 0.61 -6.03 15.81
C GLU A 91 1.81 -5.31 16.40
N VAL A 92 1.59 -4.06 16.83
CA VAL A 92 2.62 -3.24 17.45
C VAL A 92 2.19 -2.91 18.86
N LEU A 93 2.96 -3.37 19.84
CA LEU A 93 2.88 -2.94 21.23
C LEU A 93 3.79 -1.73 21.40
N HIS A 94 3.18 -0.58 21.70
CA HIS A 94 3.86 0.68 21.97
C HIS A 94 3.17 1.41 23.13
N ASN A 95 3.91 1.84 24.16
CA ASN A 95 3.34 2.54 25.33
C ASN A 95 2.14 1.81 25.99
N LYS A 96 2.20 0.47 26.05
CA LYS A 96 1.11 -0.42 26.55
C LYS A 96 -0.18 -0.38 25.73
N VAL A 97 -0.13 0.16 24.52
CA VAL A 97 -1.22 0.16 23.55
C VAL A 97 -0.85 -0.79 22.43
N ASP A 98 -1.74 -1.75 22.15
CA ASP A 98 -1.63 -2.62 21.00
C ASP A 98 -2.39 -2.01 19.82
N LYS A 99 -1.73 -1.94 18.67
CA LYS A 99 -2.34 -1.53 17.40
C LYS A 99 -1.96 -2.49 16.28
N GLY A 100 -2.97 -2.99 15.57
CA GLY A 100 -2.80 -3.84 14.40
C GLY A 100 -2.68 -3.04 13.11
N TYR A 101 -1.91 -3.57 12.16
CA TYR A 101 -1.71 -3.04 10.82
C TYR A 101 -1.81 -4.15 9.76
N SER A 102 -2.49 -3.86 8.67
CA SER A 102 -2.66 -4.73 7.50
C SER A 102 -1.65 -4.38 6.42
N LEU A 103 -0.68 -5.25 6.17
CA LEU A 103 0.35 -5.08 5.16
C LEU A 103 -0.12 -5.60 3.78
N PRO A 104 0.33 -4.99 2.67
CA PRO A 104 1.17 -3.80 2.59
C PRO A 104 0.40 -2.47 2.68
N VAL A 105 -0.92 -2.49 2.90
CA VAL A 105 -1.79 -1.31 2.83
C VAL A 105 -1.40 -0.23 3.85
N GLU A 106 -1.13 -0.64 5.09
CA GLU A 106 -0.83 0.25 6.22
C GLU A 106 0.68 0.28 6.55
N GLN A 107 1.53 -0.22 5.64
CA GLN A 107 2.99 -0.28 5.84
C GLN A 107 3.59 1.12 6.09
N ASN A 108 3.16 2.11 5.32
CA ASN A 108 3.70 3.47 5.44
C ASN A 108 3.31 4.13 6.76
N GLU A 109 2.11 3.84 7.28
CA GLU A 109 1.68 4.31 8.59
C GLU A 109 2.51 3.68 9.70
N LEU A 110 2.71 2.36 9.64
CA LEU A 110 3.58 1.61 10.55
C LEU A 110 5.01 2.17 10.56
N HIS A 111 5.61 2.37 9.38
CA HIS A 111 6.98 2.88 9.27
C HIS A 111 7.09 4.34 9.69
N SER A 112 6.09 5.18 9.40
CA SER A 112 6.07 6.57 9.87
C SER A 112 6.06 6.64 11.40
N LEU A 113 5.31 5.75 12.05
CA LEU A 113 5.29 5.63 13.52
C LEU A 113 6.67 5.22 14.07
N ILE A 114 7.25 4.14 13.55
CA ILE A 114 8.52 3.59 14.08
C ILE A 114 9.69 4.56 13.85
N TYR A 115 9.75 5.19 12.68
CA TYR A 115 10.86 6.06 12.30
C TYR A 115 10.66 7.52 12.71
N GLY A 116 9.45 7.92 13.15
CA GLY A 116 9.15 9.30 13.52
C GLY A 116 9.21 10.28 12.34
N ILE A 117 8.98 9.78 11.11
CA ILE A 117 9.05 10.57 9.88
C ILE A 117 7.66 10.55 9.23
N THR A 118 7.07 11.73 9.02
CA THR A 118 5.73 11.86 8.42
C THR A 118 5.77 11.95 6.90
N ASN A 119 6.89 12.38 6.31
CA ASN A 119 7.04 12.51 4.87
C ASN A 119 7.22 11.12 4.23
N LEU A 120 6.17 10.65 3.56
CA LEU A 120 6.13 9.31 2.95
C LEU A 120 7.21 9.10 1.89
N GLU A 121 7.67 10.15 1.21
CA GLU A 121 8.74 10.03 0.23
C GLU A 121 10.08 9.70 0.90
N VAL A 122 10.31 10.17 2.12
CA VAL A 122 11.48 9.76 2.91
C VAL A 122 11.29 8.31 3.37
N VAL A 123 10.13 7.99 3.96
CA VAL A 123 9.79 6.65 4.48
C VAL A 123 9.97 5.56 3.43
N ASP A 124 9.44 5.78 2.22
CA ASP A 124 9.53 4.85 1.09
C ASP A 124 10.98 4.55 0.67
N ASN A 125 11.91 5.47 0.96
CA ASN A 125 13.33 5.37 0.56
C ASN A 125 14.26 4.87 1.68
N LEU A 126 13.78 4.73 2.92
CA LEU A 126 14.63 4.36 4.07
C LEU A 126 15.32 3.01 3.87
N LEU A 127 14.58 1.96 3.48
CA LEU A 127 15.18 0.63 3.28
C LEU A 127 16.32 0.67 2.25
N GLY A 128 16.16 1.46 1.19
CA GLY A 128 17.19 1.62 0.16
C GLY A 128 18.41 2.39 0.61
N ALA A 129 18.32 3.17 1.70
CA ALA A 129 19.47 3.85 2.31
C ALA A 129 20.24 2.91 3.23
N PHE A 130 19.54 2.16 4.10
CA PHE A 130 20.17 1.52 5.25
C PHE A 130 20.40 0.00 5.10
N PHE A 131 19.75 -0.66 4.12
CA PHE A 131 19.88 -2.10 3.88
C PHE A 131 20.56 -2.40 2.53
N LEU A 132 21.70 -3.09 2.59
CA LEU A 132 22.44 -3.58 1.42
C LEU A 132 22.30 -5.09 1.31
N ASP A 133 21.31 -5.55 0.54
CA ASP A 133 21.12 -6.96 0.20
C ASP A 133 22.27 -7.52 -0.65
N GLN A 134 22.57 -8.82 -0.50
CA GLN A 134 23.66 -9.50 -1.21
C GLN A 134 23.55 -9.40 -2.74
N GLU A 135 22.34 -9.46 -3.31
CA GLU A 135 22.17 -9.50 -4.77
C GLU A 135 22.13 -8.09 -5.38
N LYS A 136 21.30 -7.22 -4.82
CA LYS A 136 21.02 -5.89 -5.42
C LYS A 136 21.52 -4.71 -4.62
N GLY A 137 21.83 -4.88 -3.33
CA GLY A 137 22.29 -3.79 -2.46
C GLY A 137 23.58 -3.15 -2.96
N TRP A 138 24.53 -3.99 -3.38
CA TRP A 138 25.85 -3.57 -3.89
C TRP A 138 25.85 -3.13 -5.35
N THR A 139 24.69 -3.17 -6.01
CA THR A 139 24.52 -2.67 -7.38
C THR A 139 23.53 -1.53 -7.49
N LEU A 140 22.85 -1.18 -6.40
CA LEU A 140 21.90 -0.07 -6.34
C LEU A 140 22.62 1.21 -5.94
N LEU A 141 22.94 2.07 -6.91
CA LEU A 141 23.55 3.36 -6.65
C LEU A 141 22.52 4.41 -6.20
N ASN A 142 21.79 5.01 -7.15
CA ASN A 142 20.92 6.16 -6.92
C ASN A 142 19.44 5.91 -7.23
N ARG A 143 19.12 4.92 -8.07
CA ARG A 143 17.75 4.53 -8.42
C ARG A 143 17.68 3.05 -8.73
N GLY A 144 16.59 2.39 -8.33
CA GLY A 144 16.36 1.00 -8.71
C GLY A 144 15.57 0.21 -7.68
N LYS A 145 15.61 -1.11 -7.79
CA LYS A 145 14.99 -2.03 -6.84
C LYS A 145 15.98 -2.36 -5.73
N VAL A 146 15.58 -2.15 -4.48
CA VAL A 146 16.35 -2.56 -3.29
C VAL A 146 16.27 -4.07 -3.17
N ILE A 147 15.05 -4.59 -3.04
CA ILE A 147 14.75 -6.01 -2.96
C ILE A 147 13.26 -6.22 -3.29
N GLY A 148 12.93 -7.31 -3.99
CA GLY A 148 11.57 -7.61 -4.43
C GLY A 148 10.96 -6.47 -5.28
N ASN A 149 9.88 -5.87 -4.81
CA ASN A 149 9.22 -4.73 -5.44
C ASN A 149 9.51 -3.38 -4.76
N ILE A 150 10.33 -3.37 -3.71
CA ILE A 150 10.71 -2.15 -2.98
C ILE A 150 11.74 -1.40 -3.82
N ARG A 151 11.51 -0.10 -4.00
CA ARG A 151 12.33 0.76 -4.86
C ARG A 151 13.01 1.84 -4.03
N PHE A 152 14.08 2.37 -4.58
CA PHE A 152 14.78 3.55 -4.10
C PHE A 152 14.91 4.57 -5.22
N SER A 153 14.78 5.84 -4.89
CA SER A 153 15.01 6.99 -5.76
C SER A 153 15.61 8.13 -4.94
N ILE A 154 16.84 8.51 -5.31
CA ILE A 154 17.52 9.67 -4.75
C ILE A 154 16.69 10.96 -4.89
N GLU A 155 15.94 11.15 -5.97
CA GLU A 155 15.11 12.35 -6.13
C GLU A 155 13.94 12.39 -5.18
N SER A 156 13.29 11.24 -4.96
CA SER A 156 12.20 11.14 -4.00
C SER A 156 12.70 11.36 -2.58
N LEU A 157 13.88 10.82 -2.24
CA LEU A 157 14.51 11.05 -0.94
C LEU A 157 14.84 12.55 -0.74
N LEU A 158 15.52 13.18 -1.70
CA LEU A 158 15.89 14.60 -1.61
C LEU A 158 14.68 15.54 -1.61
N ARG A 159 13.61 15.19 -2.33
CA ARG A 159 12.34 15.92 -2.32
C ARG A 159 11.67 15.84 -0.95
N GLY A 160 11.61 14.63 -0.39
CA GLY A 160 11.08 14.39 0.94
C GLY A 160 11.84 15.15 2.03
N LEU A 161 13.18 15.05 2.02
CA LEU A 161 14.04 15.71 3.02
C LEU A 161 14.02 17.24 2.91
N SER A 162 13.87 17.80 1.71
CA SER A 162 13.79 19.25 1.52
C SER A 162 12.43 19.85 1.91
N ASN A 163 11.47 19.03 2.36
CA ASN A 163 10.07 19.41 2.56
C ASN A 163 9.47 20.14 1.33
N ARG A 164 10.02 19.90 0.14
CA ARG A 164 9.51 20.41 -1.14
C ARG A 164 8.46 19.44 -1.66
N THR A 165 7.42 19.21 -0.88
CA THR A 165 6.24 18.50 -1.36
C THR A 165 5.50 19.43 -2.31
N ASN A 166 5.71 19.25 -3.61
CA ASN A 166 4.80 19.80 -4.61
C ASN A 166 3.55 18.92 -4.62
N ASP A 167 2.71 19.09 -3.60
CA ASP A 167 1.48 18.30 -3.38
C ASP A 167 0.63 18.25 -4.64
N GLU A 168 0.56 19.33 -5.41
CA GLU A 168 -0.18 19.38 -6.68
C GLU A 168 0.42 18.46 -7.75
N LEU A 169 1.74 18.45 -7.94
CA LEU A 169 2.40 17.58 -8.93
C LEU A 169 2.33 16.11 -8.50
N ALA A 170 2.49 15.84 -7.20
CA ALA A 170 2.39 14.50 -6.64
C ALA A 170 0.95 13.96 -6.76
N GLN A 171 -0.05 14.76 -6.43
CA GLN A 171 -1.47 14.43 -6.60
C GLN A 171 -1.80 14.18 -8.07
N ARG A 172 -1.35 15.06 -8.99
CA ARG A 172 -1.57 14.88 -10.43
C ARG A 172 -0.91 13.60 -10.92
N HIS A 173 0.32 13.32 -10.51
CA HIS A 173 1.02 12.08 -10.86
C HIS A 173 0.28 10.83 -10.35
N ALA A 174 -0.29 10.87 -9.14
CA ALA A 174 -1.10 9.78 -8.59
C ALA A 174 -2.45 9.59 -9.33
N VAL A 175 -3.08 10.67 -9.79
CA VAL A 175 -4.29 10.63 -10.63
C VAL A 175 -3.97 9.98 -11.98
N VAL A 176 -2.95 10.47 -12.68
CA VAL A 176 -2.52 9.94 -13.99
C VAL A 176 -2.17 8.45 -13.90
N LYS A 177 -1.47 8.03 -12.85
CA LYS A 177 -1.14 6.60 -12.63
C LYS A 177 -2.40 5.73 -12.46
N ARG A 178 -3.42 6.22 -11.74
CA ARG A 178 -4.70 5.53 -11.57
C ARG A 178 -5.48 5.47 -12.88
N GLU A 179 -5.51 6.55 -13.65
CA GLU A 179 -6.16 6.57 -14.97
C GLU A 179 -5.53 5.56 -15.93
N ILE A 180 -4.19 5.50 -15.99
CA ILE A 180 -3.46 4.51 -16.80
C ILE A 180 -3.89 3.08 -16.43
N GLN A 181 -4.01 2.76 -15.14
CA GLN A 181 -4.43 1.41 -14.71
C GLN A 181 -5.87 1.10 -15.15
N LYS A 182 -6.81 2.04 -14.98
CA LYS A 182 -8.20 1.86 -15.45
C LYS A 182 -8.26 1.57 -16.95
N TYR A 183 -7.53 2.34 -17.76
CA TYR A 183 -7.49 2.12 -19.20
C TYR A 183 -6.79 0.81 -19.59
N LYS A 184 -5.81 0.32 -18.81
CA LYS A 184 -5.22 -1.01 -19.01
C LYS A 184 -6.25 -2.12 -18.77
N HIS A 185 -7.03 -2.03 -17.69
CA HIS A 185 -8.13 -2.98 -17.45
C HIS A 185 -9.16 -2.96 -18.58
N MET A 186 -9.47 -1.80 -19.15
CA MET A 186 -10.34 -1.72 -20.33
C MET A 186 -9.73 -2.44 -21.55
N LEU A 187 -8.41 -2.40 -21.74
CA LEU A 187 -7.74 -3.18 -22.79
C LEU A 187 -7.80 -4.69 -22.51
N ASP A 188 -7.64 -5.10 -21.26
CA ASP A 188 -7.75 -6.52 -20.87
C ASP A 188 -9.15 -7.05 -21.20
N ILE A 189 -10.20 -6.26 -20.93
CA ILE A 189 -11.60 -6.55 -21.30
C ILE A 189 -11.77 -6.64 -22.82
N ALA A 190 -11.21 -5.71 -23.59
CA ALA A 190 -11.26 -5.75 -25.05
C ALA A 190 -10.54 -6.98 -25.64
N ALA A 191 -9.40 -7.38 -25.05
CA ALA A 191 -8.67 -8.58 -25.46
C ALA A 191 -9.48 -9.85 -25.16
N TYR A 192 -10.08 -9.94 -23.96
CA TYR A 192 -10.95 -11.04 -23.58
C TYR A 192 -12.17 -11.16 -24.50
N LYS A 193 -12.81 -10.03 -24.85
CA LYS A 193 -13.90 -10.00 -25.85
C LYS A 193 -13.47 -10.53 -27.22
N ALA A 194 -12.28 -10.15 -27.68
CA ALA A 194 -11.76 -10.65 -28.95
C ALA A 194 -11.51 -12.17 -28.89
N GLU A 195 -11.13 -12.71 -27.73
CA GLU A 195 -10.96 -14.14 -27.49
C GLU A 195 -12.30 -14.89 -27.52
N ILE A 196 -13.33 -14.38 -26.83
CA ILE A 196 -14.70 -14.91 -26.89
C ILE A 196 -15.20 -14.97 -28.34
N ASN A 197 -15.05 -13.86 -29.08
CA ASN A 197 -15.48 -13.78 -30.48
C ASN A 197 -14.71 -14.75 -31.40
N ARG A 198 -13.43 -15.04 -31.10
CA ARG A 198 -12.58 -15.95 -31.88
C ARG A 198 -12.92 -17.42 -31.63
N LEU A 199 -13.35 -17.76 -30.42
CA LEU A 199 -13.72 -19.13 -30.04
C LEU A 199 -15.09 -19.56 -30.58
N GLY A 200 -15.85 -18.64 -31.18
CA GLY A 200 -17.15 -18.95 -31.79
C GLY A 200 -18.24 -19.27 -30.77
N GLU A 201 -18.03 -18.94 -29.49
CA GLU A 201 -19.00 -19.16 -28.40
C GLU A 201 -20.21 -18.20 -28.47
N THR A 202 -20.23 -17.29 -29.43
CA THR A 202 -21.34 -16.39 -29.72
C THR A 202 -22.23 -16.95 -30.83
N SER A 203 -23.03 -17.97 -30.53
CA SER A 203 -24.31 -18.17 -31.22
C SER A 203 -25.36 -17.39 -30.45
N PHE A 204 -25.45 -16.08 -30.69
CA PHE A 204 -26.55 -15.27 -30.17
C PHE A 204 -27.57 -15.10 -31.29
N ILE A 205 -28.59 -15.94 -31.23
CA ILE A 205 -29.91 -15.64 -31.77
C ILE A 205 -30.52 -14.67 -30.75
N ASP A 206 -31.00 -13.50 -31.19
CA ASP A 206 -31.88 -12.64 -30.38
C ASP A 206 -33.02 -13.52 -29.87
N SER A 207 -32.94 -13.92 -28.61
CA SER A 207 -33.88 -14.85 -27.99
C SER A 207 -35.01 -14.06 -27.34
N PRO A 208 -36.27 -14.52 -27.41
CA PRO A 208 -37.41 -13.94 -26.67
C PRO A 208 -37.15 -13.67 -25.17
N ALA A 209 -36.17 -14.36 -24.58
CA ALA A 209 -35.73 -14.16 -23.20
C ALA A 209 -35.13 -12.76 -22.93
N ASP A 210 -34.43 -12.15 -23.89
CA ASP A 210 -33.83 -10.82 -23.73
C ASP A 210 -34.90 -9.72 -23.70
N ASP A 211 -36.00 -9.91 -24.43
CA ASP A 211 -37.16 -9.01 -24.40
C ASP A 211 -37.89 -9.07 -23.05
N ILE A 212 -37.99 -10.27 -22.45
CA ILE A 212 -38.58 -10.46 -21.12
C ILE A 212 -37.70 -9.80 -20.05
N GLU A 213 -36.38 -9.94 -20.13
CA GLU A 213 -35.45 -9.33 -19.16
C GLU A 213 -35.48 -7.79 -19.22
N ASN A 214 -35.45 -7.21 -20.43
CA ASN A 214 -35.61 -5.78 -20.62
C ASN A 214 -36.97 -5.26 -20.10
N ALA A 215 -38.05 -5.99 -20.36
CA ALA A 215 -39.38 -5.64 -19.84
C ALA A 215 -39.44 -5.70 -18.30
N LEU A 216 -38.77 -6.67 -17.68
CA LEU A 216 -38.65 -6.77 -16.22
C LEU A 216 -37.86 -5.60 -15.63
N GLU A 217 -36.74 -5.19 -16.23
CA GLU A 217 -35.96 -4.03 -15.77
C GLU A 217 -36.77 -2.73 -15.79
N VAL A 218 -37.54 -2.49 -16.86
CA VAL A 218 -38.44 -1.34 -16.96
C VAL A 218 -39.47 -1.37 -15.84
N LEU A 219 -40.12 -2.52 -15.59
CA LEU A 219 -41.12 -2.65 -14.51
C LEU A 219 -40.50 -2.45 -13.12
N TYR A 220 -39.27 -2.92 -12.87
CA TYR A 220 -38.58 -2.64 -11.61
C TYR A 220 -38.22 -1.16 -11.45
N CYS A 221 -37.89 -0.46 -12.53
CA CYS A 221 -37.65 0.97 -12.51
C CYS A 221 -38.94 1.76 -12.23
N GLU A 222 -40.09 1.34 -12.78
CA GLU A 222 -41.40 1.92 -12.49
C GLU A 222 -41.86 1.63 -11.04
N ARG A 223 -41.47 0.49 -10.49
CA ARG A 223 -41.82 0.07 -9.13
C ARG A 223 -41.14 0.89 -8.03
N LYS A 224 -39.84 1.18 -8.18
CA LYS A 224 -39.01 1.90 -7.19
C LYS A 224 -39.61 3.25 -6.72
N PRO A 225 -40.06 4.18 -7.59
CA PRO A 225 -40.61 5.45 -7.15
C PRO A 225 -41.92 5.29 -6.36
N LEU A 226 -42.76 4.31 -6.70
CA LEU A 226 -44.01 4.03 -5.99
C LEU A 226 -43.76 3.50 -4.57
N GLU A 227 -42.78 2.61 -4.39
CA GLU A 227 -42.37 2.13 -3.05
C GLU A 227 -41.85 3.28 -2.17
N LYS A 228 -41.04 4.16 -2.76
CA LYS A 228 -40.50 5.34 -2.07
C LYS A 228 -41.61 6.29 -1.65
N GLU A 229 -42.58 6.54 -2.51
CA GLU A 229 -43.72 7.42 -2.21
C GLU A 229 -44.65 6.78 -1.16
N LEU A 230 -44.91 5.48 -1.22
CA LEU A 230 -45.67 4.77 -0.18
C LEU A 230 -44.98 4.83 1.19
N SER A 231 -43.66 4.65 1.23
CA SER A 231 -42.87 4.79 2.47
C SER A 231 -42.96 6.21 3.03
N ARG A 232 -42.86 7.22 2.15
CA ARG A 232 -43.05 8.63 2.51
C ARG A 232 -44.43 8.89 3.09
N ILE A 233 -45.50 8.47 2.41
CA ILE A 233 -46.88 8.65 2.86
C ILE A 233 -47.11 7.98 4.22
N LYS A 234 -46.64 6.73 4.41
CA LYS A 234 -46.70 6.04 5.71
C LYS A 234 -46.00 6.82 6.82
N SER A 235 -44.83 7.38 6.54
CA SER A 235 -44.09 8.21 7.48
C SER A 235 -44.86 9.49 7.84
N VAL A 236 -45.45 10.16 6.86
CA VAL A 236 -46.26 11.37 7.08
C VAL A 236 -47.50 11.07 7.91
N ILE A 237 -48.25 10.01 7.59
CA ILE A 237 -49.42 9.57 8.37
C ILE A 237 -49.02 9.31 9.82
N ARG A 238 -47.93 8.56 10.06
CA ARG A 238 -47.43 8.28 11.42
C ARG A 238 -47.05 9.56 12.16
N LYS A 239 -46.38 10.50 11.49
CA LYS A 239 -46.01 11.79 12.08
C LYS A 239 -47.24 12.63 12.43
N ASN A 240 -48.24 12.66 11.56
CA ASN A 240 -49.50 13.39 11.80
C ASN A 240 -50.27 12.80 12.99
N THR A 241 -50.36 11.47 13.11
CA THR A 241 -50.98 10.82 14.27
C THR A 241 -50.23 11.13 15.58
N ASN A 242 -48.90 11.16 15.53
CA ASN A 242 -48.10 11.52 16.71
C ASN A 242 -48.26 13.01 17.06
N PHE A 243 -48.30 13.89 16.06
CA PHE A 243 -48.53 15.31 16.24
C PHE A 243 -49.90 15.60 16.86
N GLU A 244 -50.95 14.92 16.41
CA GLU A 244 -52.29 15.00 16.99
C GLU A 244 -52.31 14.67 18.48
N LYS A 245 -51.71 13.54 18.85
CA LYS A 245 -51.60 13.11 20.25
C LYS A 245 -50.79 14.11 21.09
N PHE A 246 -49.69 14.60 20.51
CA PHE A 246 -48.81 15.56 21.16
C PHE A 246 -49.52 16.89 21.40
N ILE A 247 -50.13 17.50 20.38
CA ILE A 247 -50.79 18.82 20.53
C ILE A 247 -52.00 18.75 21.46
N THR A 248 -52.74 17.64 21.42
CA THR A 248 -53.88 17.40 22.33
C THR A 248 -53.43 17.29 23.78
N SER A 249 -52.25 16.71 24.06
CA SER A 249 -51.79 16.52 25.44
C SER A 249 -51.36 17.83 26.14
N PHE A 250 -51.06 18.90 25.40
CA PHE A 250 -50.75 20.21 25.99
C PHE A 250 -51.99 20.99 26.45
N GLY A 251 -53.19 20.61 26.00
CA GLY A 251 -54.42 21.33 26.36
C GLY A 251 -54.42 22.80 25.90
N LEU A 252 -53.74 23.11 24.78
CA LEU A 252 -53.62 24.47 24.27
C LEU A 252 -54.98 25.04 23.84
N ARG A 253 -55.17 26.34 24.07
CA ARG A 253 -56.36 27.10 23.67
C ARG A 253 -55.93 28.38 22.95
N VAL A 254 -56.66 28.77 21.91
CA VAL A 254 -56.48 30.03 21.20
C VAL A 254 -57.60 30.98 21.61
N LYS A 255 -57.22 32.17 22.07
CA LYS A 255 -58.16 33.25 22.38
C LYS A 255 -58.41 34.09 21.13
N ALA A 256 -59.64 34.13 20.67
CA ALA A 256 -60.06 34.95 19.54
C ALA A 256 -60.20 36.44 19.95
N PRO A 257 -60.16 37.39 18.98
CA PRO A 257 -60.29 38.82 19.27
C PRO A 257 -61.61 39.21 19.95
N ASN A 258 -62.66 38.41 19.77
CA ASN A 258 -63.98 38.57 20.42
C ASN A 258 -64.02 38.03 21.86
N GLY A 259 -62.93 37.44 22.37
CA GLY A 259 -62.82 36.90 23.72
C GLY A 259 -63.07 35.40 23.84
N ASP A 260 -63.55 34.74 22.78
CA ASP A 260 -63.82 33.30 22.79
C ASP A 260 -62.53 32.47 22.84
N GLU A 261 -62.57 31.30 23.49
CA GLU A 261 -61.44 30.39 23.58
C GLU A 261 -61.72 29.05 22.89
N VAL A 262 -60.96 28.76 21.83
CA VAL A 262 -61.08 27.53 21.04
C VAL A 262 -59.93 26.57 21.40
N PRO A 263 -60.20 25.30 21.77
CA PRO A 263 -59.15 24.33 22.03
C PRO A 263 -58.40 23.98 20.73
N VAL A 264 -57.11 23.64 20.81
CA VAL A 264 -56.32 23.21 19.64
C VAL A 264 -56.29 21.68 19.60
N ASN A 265 -57.14 21.07 18.77
CA ASN A 265 -57.23 19.63 18.59
C ASN A 265 -57.68 19.29 17.15
N LYS A 266 -57.82 18.00 16.83
CA LYS A 266 -58.19 17.53 15.48
C LYS A 266 -59.51 18.11 14.96
N ASP A 267 -60.45 18.44 15.86
CA ASP A 267 -61.80 18.89 15.50
C ASP A 267 -61.84 20.40 15.24
N THR A 268 -60.83 21.14 15.71
CA THR A 268 -60.72 22.60 15.55
C THR A 268 -59.62 23.03 14.58
N LEU A 269 -58.71 22.12 14.20
CA LEU A 269 -57.69 22.36 13.17
C LEU A 269 -58.29 22.23 11.76
N ILE A 270 -58.45 23.37 11.09
CA ILE A 270 -58.94 23.43 9.71
C ILE A 270 -58.01 22.68 8.77
N GLY A 271 -58.58 21.80 7.92
CA GLY A 271 -57.86 21.03 6.91
C GLY A 271 -57.12 19.79 7.44
N PHE A 272 -57.21 19.50 8.75
CA PHE A 272 -56.56 18.31 9.34
C PHE A 272 -57.19 17.01 8.81
N GLY A 273 -58.53 16.92 8.82
CA GLY A 273 -59.28 15.78 8.28
C GLY A 273 -59.07 15.60 6.78
N ASP A 274 -59.27 16.66 5.98
CA ASP A 274 -59.11 16.62 4.53
C ASP A 274 -57.70 16.16 4.11
N THR A 275 -56.66 16.59 4.83
CA THR A 275 -55.28 16.18 4.56
C THR A 275 -55.06 14.70 4.89
N ALA A 276 -55.66 14.20 5.98
CA ALA A 276 -55.59 12.79 6.34
C ALA A 276 -56.28 11.91 5.29
N ASP A 277 -57.47 12.29 4.85
CA ASP A 277 -58.24 11.58 3.83
C ASP A 277 -57.52 11.59 2.48
N LEU A 278 -56.92 12.73 2.11
CA LEU A 278 -56.09 12.85 0.89
C LEU A 278 -54.88 11.90 0.93
N LEU A 279 -54.21 11.78 2.08
CA LEU A 279 -53.06 10.89 2.25
C LEU A 279 -53.47 9.41 2.17
N VAL A 280 -54.61 9.05 2.74
CA VAL A 280 -55.18 7.69 2.65
C VAL A 280 -55.59 7.36 1.22
N ALA A 281 -56.25 8.29 0.51
CA ALA A 281 -56.62 8.12 -0.89
C ALA A 281 -55.39 7.93 -1.79
N ARG A 282 -54.34 8.76 -1.62
CA ARG A 282 -53.06 8.60 -2.35
C ARG A 282 -52.37 7.28 -2.04
N GLN A 283 -52.39 6.86 -0.76
CA GLN A 283 -51.85 5.57 -0.37
C GLN A 283 -52.53 4.43 -1.12
N LYS A 284 -53.88 4.46 -1.20
CA LYS A 284 -54.66 3.43 -1.91
C LYS A 284 -54.33 3.39 -3.41
N ILE A 285 -54.27 4.54 -4.07
CA ILE A 285 -53.90 4.65 -5.49
C ILE A 285 -52.52 4.05 -5.75
N ASN A 286 -51.52 4.41 -4.94
CA ASN A 286 -50.17 3.89 -5.11
C ASN A 286 -50.08 2.38 -4.85
N TYR A 287 -50.87 1.85 -3.91
CA TYR A 287 -50.96 0.41 -3.68
C TYR A 287 -51.58 -0.34 -4.87
N GLU A 288 -52.64 0.21 -5.47
CA GLU A 288 -53.29 -0.38 -6.64
C GLU A 288 -52.36 -0.39 -7.86
N GLN A 289 -51.60 0.69 -8.08
CA GLN A 289 -50.58 0.77 -9.12
C GLN A 289 -49.45 -0.24 -8.89
N LEU A 290 -48.96 -0.35 -7.65
CA LEU A 290 -47.93 -1.33 -7.29
C LEU A 290 -48.40 -2.76 -7.52
N ALA A 291 -49.63 -3.09 -7.11
CA ALA A 291 -50.23 -4.40 -7.33
C ALA A 291 -50.48 -4.73 -8.81
N ALA A 292 -50.65 -3.72 -9.67
CA ALA A 292 -50.73 -3.91 -11.11
C ALA A 292 -49.35 -4.23 -11.72
N ILE A 293 -48.30 -3.51 -11.28
CA ILE A 293 -46.91 -3.79 -11.69
C ILE A 293 -46.46 -5.17 -11.21
N ASP A 294 -46.72 -5.52 -9.95
CA ASP A 294 -46.36 -6.82 -9.39
C ASP A 294 -47.06 -7.97 -10.12
N ARG A 295 -48.31 -7.79 -10.56
CA ARG A 295 -49.01 -8.77 -11.42
C ARG A 295 -48.33 -8.95 -12.78
N LYS A 296 -47.87 -7.87 -13.40
CA LYS A 296 -47.10 -7.93 -14.67
C LYS A 296 -45.76 -8.63 -14.47
N ILE A 297 -45.05 -8.31 -13.39
CA ILE A 297 -43.79 -8.96 -13.02
C ILE A 297 -44.02 -10.47 -12.79
N ALA A 298 -45.07 -10.85 -12.07
CA ALA A 298 -45.38 -12.26 -11.83
C ALA A 298 -45.70 -13.03 -13.13
N LEU A 299 -46.42 -12.40 -14.06
CA LEU A 299 -46.73 -13.00 -15.37
C LEU A 299 -45.46 -13.20 -16.22
N LEU A 300 -44.61 -12.18 -16.32
CA LEU A 300 -43.35 -12.26 -17.05
C LEU A 300 -42.37 -13.27 -16.44
N LYS A 301 -42.33 -13.38 -15.10
CA LYS A 301 -41.53 -14.41 -14.41
C LYS A 301 -42.04 -15.82 -14.66
N ALA A 302 -43.36 -16.03 -14.67
CA ALA A 302 -43.93 -17.34 -15.01
C ALA A 302 -43.63 -17.72 -16.48
N GLN A 303 -43.66 -16.75 -17.40
CA GLN A 303 -43.23 -16.95 -18.79
C GLN A 303 -41.73 -17.26 -18.90
N GLN A 304 -40.90 -16.59 -18.09
CA GLN A 304 -39.47 -16.88 -17.99
C GLN A 304 -39.19 -18.28 -17.44
N ASP A 305 -39.94 -18.74 -16.43
CA ASP A 305 -39.81 -20.07 -15.84
C ASP A 305 -40.26 -21.18 -16.82
N ASP A 306 -41.31 -20.94 -17.61
CA ASP A 306 -41.77 -21.85 -18.67
C ASP A 306 -40.78 -21.90 -19.85
N GLU A 307 -40.14 -20.78 -20.23
CA GLU A 307 -39.07 -20.74 -21.24
C GLU A 307 -37.73 -21.35 -20.72
N ALA A 308 -37.42 -21.20 -19.43
CA ALA A 308 -36.25 -21.77 -18.79
C ALA A 308 -36.28 -23.31 -18.71
N MET A 309 -37.47 -23.93 -18.78
CA MET A 309 -37.57 -25.39 -18.95
C MET A 309 -37.15 -25.87 -20.35
N LEU A 310 -37.00 -24.98 -21.33
CA LEU A 310 -36.69 -25.32 -22.73
C LEU A 310 -35.29 -24.89 -23.20
N VAL A 311 -34.51 -24.15 -22.41
CA VAL A 311 -33.16 -23.68 -22.81
C VAL A 311 -32.14 -23.86 -21.67
N ASP A 312 -31.02 -24.48 -22.00
CA ASP A 312 -29.92 -24.93 -21.14
C ASP A 312 -29.44 -23.88 -20.11
N VAL A 313 -29.20 -24.31 -18.87
CA VAL A 313 -28.74 -23.45 -17.76
C VAL A 313 -27.35 -22.91 -18.08
N LYS A 314 -27.25 -21.61 -18.39
CA LYS A 314 -25.96 -20.96 -18.61
C LYS A 314 -25.10 -21.03 -17.34
N THR A 315 -23.89 -21.56 -17.45
CA THR A 315 -22.90 -21.59 -16.37
C THR A 315 -22.47 -20.15 -16.00
N GLY A 316 -21.95 -19.94 -14.78
CA GLY A 316 -21.47 -18.62 -14.35
C GLY A 316 -20.39 -18.02 -15.26
N LEU A 317 -19.65 -18.87 -16.00
CA LEU A 317 -18.69 -18.44 -17.01
C LEU A 317 -19.40 -17.84 -18.25
N GLN A 318 -20.45 -18.49 -18.73
CA GLN A 318 -21.24 -18.01 -19.88
C GLN A 318 -22.00 -16.70 -19.57
N GLN A 319 -22.41 -16.50 -18.32
CA GLN A 319 -22.97 -15.21 -17.88
C GLN A 319 -21.89 -14.11 -17.90
N PHE A 320 -20.69 -14.41 -17.42
CA PHE A 320 -19.57 -13.47 -17.46
C PHE A 320 -19.19 -13.11 -18.91
N ASP A 321 -19.11 -14.08 -19.81
CA ASP A 321 -18.79 -13.86 -21.23
C ASP A 321 -19.85 -13.00 -21.93
N SER A 322 -21.13 -13.20 -21.60
CA SER A 322 -22.23 -12.37 -22.10
C SER A 322 -22.13 -10.92 -21.63
N GLU A 323 -21.83 -10.70 -20.35
CA GLU A 323 -21.67 -9.35 -19.80
C GLU A 323 -20.45 -8.63 -20.41
N ILE A 324 -19.32 -9.32 -20.62
CA ILE A 324 -18.16 -8.72 -21.28
C ILE A 324 -18.43 -8.42 -22.77
N ALA A 325 -19.17 -9.27 -23.48
CA ALA A 325 -19.53 -9.06 -24.87
C ALA A 325 -20.36 -7.79 -25.09
N LYS A 326 -21.21 -7.42 -24.12
CA LYS A 326 -22.03 -6.19 -24.12
C LYS A 326 -21.20 -4.91 -23.95
N ILE A 327 -20.00 -5.00 -23.37
CA ILE A 327 -19.13 -3.82 -23.18
C ILE A 327 -18.55 -3.37 -24.53
N ASN A 328 -18.74 -2.09 -24.85
CA ASN A 328 -18.16 -1.47 -26.04
C ASN A 328 -16.85 -0.74 -25.68
N VAL A 329 -15.71 -1.29 -26.11
CA VAL A 329 -14.38 -0.71 -25.89
C VAL A 329 -13.67 -0.54 -27.23
N ASP A 330 -13.34 0.71 -27.59
CA ASP A 330 -12.43 0.99 -28.69
C ASP A 330 -10.98 0.79 -28.22
N ALA A 331 -10.39 -0.36 -28.58
CA ALA A 331 -9.04 -0.73 -28.18
C ALA A 331 -7.98 0.25 -28.74
N LEU A 332 -8.15 0.77 -29.95
CA LEU A 332 -7.18 1.69 -30.58
C LEU A 332 -7.24 3.07 -29.95
N ALA A 333 -8.44 3.60 -29.68
CA ALA A 333 -8.60 4.84 -28.95
C ALA A 333 -8.06 4.73 -27.51
N THR A 334 -8.33 3.60 -26.85
CA THR A 334 -7.84 3.32 -25.48
C THR A 334 -6.31 3.27 -25.43
N GLN A 335 -5.65 2.61 -26.38
CA GLN A 335 -4.18 2.61 -26.50
C GLN A 335 -3.60 4.02 -26.70
N LYS A 336 -4.24 4.85 -27.54
CA LYS A 336 -3.81 6.25 -27.74
C LYS A 336 -3.92 7.08 -26.45
N ILE A 337 -4.99 6.88 -25.67
CA ILE A 337 -5.18 7.55 -24.38
C ILE A 337 -4.08 7.12 -23.39
N ILE A 338 -3.79 5.82 -23.29
CA ILE A 338 -2.71 5.31 -22.44
C ILE A 338 -1.36 5.92 -22.85
N ALA A 339 -1.06 5.99 -24.14
CA ALA A 339 0.19 6.57 -24.63
C ALA A 339 0.33 8.05 -24.23
N LYS A 340 -0.77 8.83 -24.35
CA LYS A 340 -0.81 10.24 -23.92
C LYS A 340 -0.62 10.39 -22.40
N LEU A 341 -1.29 9.57 -21.61
CA LEU A 341 -1.16 9.59 -20.14
C LEU A 341 0.24 9.17 -19.69
N GLU A 342 0.88 8.19 -20.35
CA GLU A 342 2.28 7.83 -20.06
C GLU A 342 3.27 8.94 -20.43
N GLN A 343 3.01 9.70 -21.51
CA GLN A 343 3.78 10.92 -21.82
C GLN A 343 3.60 11.99 -20.75
N GLU A 344 2.36 12.27 -20.33
CA GLU A 344 2.07 13.21 -19.25
C GLU A 344 2.77 12.78 -17.95
N ARG A 345 2.69 11.49 -17.60
CA ARG A 345 3.35 10.92 -16.42
C ARG A 345 4.85 11.18 -16.45
N LYS A 346 5.52 10.94 -17.58
CA LYS A 346 6.95 11.22 -17.77
C LYS A 346 7.28 12.71 -17.65
N LEU A 347 6.45 13.59 -18.21
CA LEU A 347 6.64 15.04 -18.10
C LEU A 347 6.48 15.55 -16.67
N LEU A 348 5.47 15.06 -15.94
CA LEU A 348 5.28 15.36 -14.52
C LEU A 348 6.47 14.89 -13.69
N GLU A 349 6.93 13.66 -13.93
CA GLU A 349 8.12 13.09 -13.28
C GLU A 349 9.35 13.95 -13.57
N GLN A 350 9.57 14.41 -14.80
CA GLN A 350 10.65 15.32 -15.13
C GLN A 350 10.51 16.71 -14.49
N ARG A 351 9.31 17.28 -14.43
CA ARG A 351 9.08 18.57 -13.75
C ARG A 351 9.41 18.47 -12.27
N VAL A 352 9.00 17.37 -11.62
CA VAL A 352 9.33 17.08 -10.22
C VAL A 352 10.84 16.91 -10.03
N ILE A 353 11.51 16.17 -10.91
CA ILE A 353 12.97 16.02 -10.86
C ILE A 353 13.67 17.38 -11.04
N ASN A 354 13.20 18.20 -11.98
CA ASN A 354 13.79 19.52 -12.27
C ASN A 354 13.57 20.50 -11.11
N SER A 355 12.42 20.44 -10.42
CA SER A 355 12.17 21.27 -9.22
C SER A 355 13.05 20.88 -8.04
N VAL A 356 13.46 19.61 -7.94
CA VAL A 356 14.42 19.16 -6.93
C VAL A 356 15.84 19.54 -7.32
N LYS A 357 16.17 19.53 -8.62
CA LYS A 357 17.51 19.87 -9.14
C LYS A 357 17.83 21.36 -9.10
N HIS A 358 16.83 22.23 -9.18
CA HIS A 358 17.03 23.66 -9.06
C HIS A 358 17.06 24.08 -7.58
N ASP A 359 18.13 24.79 -7.21
CA ASP A 359 18.25 25.50 -5.93
C ASP A 359 18.05 24.63 -4.68
N ASN A 360 18.44 23.35 -4.70
CA ASN A 360 18.33 22.47 -3.53
C ASN A 360 19.70 22.30 -2.85
N PRO A 361 19.91 22.88 -1.65
CA PRO A 361 21.19 22.80 -0.95
C PRO A 361 21.58 21.34 -0.60
N LEU A 362 20.59 20.45 -0.46
CA LEU A 362 20.82 19.03 -0.17
C LEU A 362 21.59 18.30 -1.27
N ILE A 363 21.51 18.77 -2.52
CA ILE A 363 22.28 18.17 -3.63
C ILE A 363 23.77 18.40 -3.40
N SER A 364 24.14 19.62 -3.05
CA SER A 364 25.53 19.99 -2.75
C SER A 364 26.03 19.27 -1.51
N GLU A 365 25.21 19.21 -0.45
CA GLU A 365 25.55 18.51 0.81
C GLU A 365 25.77 17.00 0.56
N LEU A 366 24.85 16.35 -0.16
CA LEU A 366 24.99 14.93 -0.49
C LEU A 366 26.21 14.67 -1.38
N HIS A 367 26.45 15.53 -2.37
CA HIS A 367 27.64 15.42 -3.22
C HIS A 367 28.93 15.57 -2.41
N GLN A 368 28.98 16.48 -1.44
CA GLN A 368 30.12 16.65 -0.54
C GLN A 368 30.36 15.41 0.32
N LEU A 369 29.29 14.85 0.92
CA LEU A 369 29.38 13.58 1.67
C LEU A 369 29.94 12.46 0.78
N ILE A 370 29.37 12.27 -0.41
CA ILE A 370 29.82 11.24 -1.36
C ILE A 370 31.28 11.43 -1.73
N SER A 371 31.68 12.65 -2.07
CA SER A 371 33.04 12.99 -2.48
C SER A 371 34.04 12.76 -1.35
N SER A 372 33.67 13.11 -0.11
CA SER A 372 34.52 12.90 1.07
C SER A 372 34.77 11.42 1.34
N TYR A 373 33.73 10.58 1.27
CA TYR A 373 33.86 9.14 1.46
C TYR A 373 34.55 8.44 0.30
N ALA A 374 34.29 8.88 -0.93
CA ALA A 374 34.98 8.36 -2.10
C ALA A 374 36.48 8.66 -2.04
N ALA A 375 36.88 9.87 -1.65
CA ALA A 375 38.29 10.23 -1.47
C ALA A 375 38.97 9.37 -0.39
N ARG A 376 38.28 9.08 0.72
CA ARG A 376 38.78 8.15 1.77
C ARG A 376 38.98 6.72 1.27
N LEU A 377 38.21 6.30 0.27
CA LEU A 377 38.33 5.00 -0.39
C LEU A 377 39.35 5.01 -1.55
N GLY A 378 40.14 6.08 -1.69
CA GLY A 378 41.12 6.23 -2.76
C GLY A 378 40.50 6.43 -4.14
N LEU A 379 39.28 6.95 -4.22
CA LEU A 379 38.63 7.31 -5.48
C LEU A 379 38.86 8.80 -5.77
N ASP A 380 39.58 9.06 -6.84
CA ASP A 380 39.90 10.38 -7.38
C ASP A 380 38.80 10.92 -8.33
N GLU A 381 38.91 12.18 -8.75
CA GLU A 381 37.89 12.92 -9.53
C GLU A 381 37.54 12.28 -10.89
N ARG A 382 38.33 11.31 -11.33
CA ARG A 382 38.05 10.50 -12.53
C ARG A 382 36.82 9.60 -12.34
N TYR A 383 36.52 9.21 -11.10
CA TYR A 383 35.42 8.31 -10.77
C TYR A 383 34.21 9.04 -10.20
N ILE A 384 34.44 10.13 -9.44
CA ILE A 384 33.41 11.01 -8.90
C ILE A 384 33.57 12.40 -9.52
N SER A 385 32.61 12.81 -10.36
CA SER A 385 32.68 14.14 -10.97
C SER A 385 32.50 15.24 -9.92
N ALA A 386 33.26 16.32 -10.06
CA ALA A 386 33.13 17.53 -9.22
C ALA A 386 31.78 18.25 -9.37
N LYS A 387 30.96 17.88 -10.37
CA LYS A 387 29.63 18.49 -10.55
C LYS A 387 28.63 17.87 -9.58
N ASN A 388 27.85 18.72 -8.92
CA ASN A 388 26.84 18.30 -7.93
C ASN A 388 25.75 17.39 -8.55
N ASP A 389 25.47 17.51 -9.85
CA ASP A 389 24.50 16.67 -10.54
C ASP A 389 24.98 15.22 -10.76
N TYR A 390 26.25 14.91 -10.47
CA TYR A 390 26.81 13.56 -10.51
C TYR A 390 26.05 12.57 -9.64
N ILE A 391 25.43 13.02 -8.54
CA ILE A 391 24.61 12.16 -7.67
C ILE A 391 23.44 11.51 -8.46
N PHE A 392 23.04 12.12 -9.58
CA PHE A 392 21.99 11.64 -10.47
C PHE A 392 22.52 10.83 -11.67
N THR A 393 23.81 10.50 -11.71
CA THR A 393 24.46 9.82 -12.84
C THR A 393 23.73 8.56 -13.28
N ASN A 394 23.74 8.32 -14.59
CA ASN A 394 23.30 7.07 -15.22
C ASN A 394 24.47 6.29 -15.83
N ASP A 395 25.68 6.89 -15.84
CA ASP A 395 26.86 6.28 -16.43
C ASP A 395 27.66 5.54 -15.36
N LEU A 396 27.38 4.24 -15.26
CA LEU A 396 28.02 3.31 -14.32
C LEU A 396 28.63 2.12 -15.02
N LYS A 397 28.45 2.01 -16.35
CA LYS A 397 28.96 0.90 -17.17
C LYS A 397 30.45 1.02 -17.45
N SER A 398 31.04 2.18 -17.18
CA SER A 398 32.46 2.49 -17.40
C SER A 398 33.36 2.15 -16.22
N LEU A 399 32.80 1.82 -15.04
CA LEU A 399 33.55 1.51 -13.83
C LEU A 399 33.85 0.01 -13.70
N SER A 400 35.04 -0.33 -13.20
CA SER A 400 35.36 -1.72 -12.82
C SER A 400 34.55 -2.14 -11.60
N GLY A 401 34.34 -3.45 -11.40
CA GLY A 401 33.50 -3.98 -10.32
C GLY A 401 33.95 -3.53 -8.92
N ALA A 402 35.26 -3.51 -8.64
CA ALA A 402 35.80 -3.04 -7.36
C ALA A 402 35.56 -1.54 -7.12
N ILE A 403 35.75 -0.71 -8.15
CA ILE A 403 35.51 0.74 -8.06
C ILE A 403 34.03 1.01 -7.88
N TYR A 404 33.20 0.33 -8.67
CA TYR A 404 31.75 0.44 -8.57
C TYR A 404 31.26 0.10 -7.15
N HIS A 405 31.81 -0.95 -6.55
CA HIS A 405 31.49 -1.35 -5.18
C HIS A 405 31.85 -0.25 -4.15
N LYS A 406 33.03 0.38 -4.28
CA LYS A 406 33.43 1.54 -3.45
C LYS A 406 32.50 2.73 -3.62
N VAL A 407 32.14 3.05 -4.86
CA VAL A 407 31.20 4.14 -5.18
C VAL A 407 29.83 3.86 -4.57
N VAL A 408 29.28 2.65 -4.73
CA VAL A 408 28.00 2.26 -4.13
C VAL A 408 28.05 2.38 -2.61
N PHE A 409 29.10 1.89 -1.97
CA PHE A 409 29.29 2.04 -0.53
C PHE A 409 29.27 3.51 -0.09
N ALA A 410 30.07 4.37 -0.74
CA ALA A 410 30.13 5.80 -0.45
C ALA A 410 28.75 6.48 -0.57
N PHE A 411 27.97 6.16 -1.61
CA PHE A 411 26.61 6.68 -1.76
C PHE A 411 25.69 6.23 -0.62
N LYS A 412 25.71 4.93 -0.26
CA LYS A 412 24.81 4.38 0.76
C LYS A 412 25.02 5.01 2.13
N ILE A 413 26.27 5.08 2.58
CA ILE A 413 26.58 5.69 3.87
C ILE A 413 26.25 7.19 3.85
N SER A 414 26.50 7.89 2.73
CA SER A 414 26.11 9.29 2.55
C SER A 414 24.61 9.51 2.65
N TYR A 415 23.77 8.61 2.13
CA TYR A 415 22.32 8.71 2.30
C TYR A 415 21.92 8.61 3.77
N VAL A 416 22.51 7.67 4.51
CA VAL A 416 22.24 7.50 5.94
C VAL A 416 22.67 8.74 6.72
N LYS A 417 23.82 9.33 6.40
CA LYS A 417 24.30 10.56 7.03
C LYS A 417 23.38 11.76 6.72
N LEU A 418 22.97 11.91 5.47
CA LEU A 418 22.06 12.98 5.08
C LEU A 418 20.70 12.84 5.78
N ILE A 419 20.15 11.63 5.85
CA ILE A 419 18.89 11.38 6.58
C ILE A 419 19.07 11.72 8.07
N GLN A 420 20.18 11.30 8.69
CA GLN A 420 20.52 11.64 10.08
C GLN A 420 20.55 13.16 10.29
N GLN A 421 21.22 13.91 9.42
CA GLN A 421 21.37 15.37 9.53
C GLN A 421 20.03 16.11 9.45
N HIS A 422 19.10 15.63 8.62
CA HIS A 422 17.84 16.33 8.35
C HIS A 422 16.63 15.82 9.15
N THR A 423 16.74 14.63 9.76
CA THR A 423 15.64 14.03 10.54
C THR A 423 16.01 13.74 11.99
N GLY A 424 17.30 13.79 12.35
CA GLY A 424 17.82 13.32 13.64
C GLY A 424 17.78 11.79 13.82
N LEU A 425 17.30 11.04 12.82
CA LEU A 425 17.14 9.60 12.90
C LEU A 425 18.46 8.87 12.60
N TYR A 426 18.97 8.15 13.59
CA TYR A 426 20.08 7.22 13.43
C TYR A 426 19.54 5.90 12.87
N LEU A 427 19.74 5.65 11.58
CA LEU A 427 19.35 4.39 10.93
C LEU A 427 20.43 3.30 11.14
N PRO A 428 20.06 2.01 11.28
CA PRO A 428 21.03 0.93 11.35
C PRO A 428 21.63 0.65 9.97
N LEU A 429 22.93 0.39 9.89
CA LEU A 429 23.58 -0.03 8.65
C LEU A 429 23.62 -1.55 8.57
N ILE A 430 22.82 -2.13 7.67
CA ILE A 430 22.69 -3.57 7.52
C ILE A 430 23.34 -4.01 6.21
N LEU A 431 24.46 -4.73 6.32
CA LEU A 431 25.33 -5.13 5.21
C LEU A 431 25.30 -6.65 5.04
N ASP A 432 24.70 -7.13 3.94
CA ASP A 432 24.78 -8.53 3.58
C ASP A 432 25.96 -8.80 2.66
N SER A 433 26.91 -9.58 3.17
CA SER A 433 28.05 -10.11 2.43
C SER A 433 28.86 -9.02 1.72
N PRO A 434 29.44 -8.04 2.46
CA PRO A 434 30.21 -6.95 1.87
C PRO A 434 31.41 -7.44 1.05
N SER A 435 31.99 -8.59 1.43
CA SER A 435 33.08 -9.23 0.71
C SER A 435 32.60 -9.96 -0.54
N GLY A 436 32.30 -9.20 -1.61
CA GLY A 436 31.97 -9.74 -2.94
C GLY A 436 33.18 -10.38 -3.65
N ARG A 437 32.93 -11.17 -4.71
CA ARG A 437 33.99 -11.91 -5.45
C ARG A 437 35.08 -11.02 -6.07
N GLU A 438 34.79 -9.74 -6.30
CA GLU A 438 35.65 -8.80 -7.03
C GLU A 438 36.27 -7.73 -6.13
N VAL A 439 36.10 -7.82 -4.81
CA VAL A 439 36.55 -6.79 -3.85
C VAL A 439 37.65 -7.35 -2.97
N SER A 440 38.79 -6.66 -2.92
CA SER A 440 39.93 -7.08 -2.11
C SER A 440 39.65 -6.92 -0.60
N VAL A 441 40.40 -7.64 0.22
CA VAL A 441 40.27 -7.57 1.69
C VAL A 441 40.64 -6.18 2.20
N GLU A 442 41.63 -5.53 1.59
CA GLU A 442 42.05 -4.16 1.92
C GLU A 442 40.89 -3.18 1.72
N ASN A 443 40.20 -3.25 0.59
CA ASN A 443 39.05 -2.40 0.29
C ASN A 443 37.92 -2.59 1.31
N ILE A 444 37.66 -3.83 1.73
CA ILE A 444 36.64 -4.10 2.76
C ILE A 444 37.09 -3.54 4.11
N ASN A 445 38.36 -3.69 4.48
CA ASN A 445 38.87 -3.12 5.73
C ASN A 445 38.75 -1.59 5.74
N GLU A 446 39.06 -0.91 4.63
CA GLU A 446 38.83 0.55 4.50
C GLU A 446 37.37 0.93 4.74
N MET A 447 36.43 0.18 4.14
CA MET A 447 35.00 0.40 4.37
C MET A 447 34.63 0.21 5.84
N MET A 448 35.11 -0.86 6.48
CA MET A 448 34.83 -1.12 7.90
C MET A 448 35.42 -0.05 8.81
N THR A 449 36.62 0.46 8.51
CA THR A 449 37.23 1.59 9.24
C THR A 449 36.36 2.84 9.17
N ILE A 450 35.84 3.18 7.98
CA ILE A 450 34.92 4.31 7.81
C ILE A 450 33.67 4.12 8.69
N LEU A 451 33.10 2.91 8.73
CA LEU A 451 31.93 2.63 9.58
C LEU A 451 32.25 2.75 11.06
N ALA A 452 33.42 2.26 11.49
CA ALA A 452 33.84 2.30 12.88
C ALA A 452 34.06 3.73 13.39
N GLU A 453 34.58 4.61 12.53
CA GLU A 453 34.92 5.99 12.89
C GLU A 453 33.71 6.94 12.77
N ASP A 454 32.97 6.89 11.66
CA ASP A 454 31.98 7.92 11.33
C ASP A 454 30.54 7.54 11.69
N TYR A 455 30.31 6.25 11.97
CA TYR A 455 28.99 5.67 12.23
C TYR A 455 28.95 4.91 13.57
N ALA A 456 29.81 5.25 14.53
CA ALA A 456 29.85 4.63 15.86
C ALA A 456 28.51 4.73 16.63
N ASP A 457 27.74 5.81 16.41
CA ASP A 457 26.42 6.01 17.01
C ASP A 457 25.29 5.27 16.28
N HIS A 458 25.60 4.63 15.15
CA HIS A 458 24.67 3.80 14.40
C HIS A 458 24.87 2.33 14.78
N GLN A 459 23.77 1.59 14.83
CA GLN A 459 23.86 0.14 14.90
C GLN A 459 24.34 -0.41 13.55
N ILE A 460 25.35 -1.27 13.56
CA ILE A 460 25.88 -1.90 12.34
C ILE A 460 25.61 -3.39 12.43
N ILE A 461 25.00 -3.98 11.41
CA ILE A 461 24.71 -5.42 11.34
C ILE A 461 25.31 -5.97 10.05
N ILE A 462 26.29 -6.88 10.17
CA ILE A 462 27.03 -7.42 9.03
C ILE A 462 26.80 -8.92 8.97
N ALA A 463 26.32 -9.43 7.85
CA ALA A 463 26.38 -10.86 7.54
C ALA A 463 27.66 -11.17 6.77
N SER A 464 28.50 -12.06 7.30
CA SER A 464 29.75 -12.44 6.63
C SER A 464 30.21 -13.85 6.98
N ILE A 465 31.10 -14.38 6.14
CA ILE A 465 31.90 -15.57 6.46
C ILE A 465 33.24 -15.21 7.12
N TYR A 466 33.60 -13.93 7.10
CA TYR A 466 34.85 -13.42 7.66
C TYR A 466 34.63 -12.86 9.06
N ASN A 467 35.50 -13.24 9.99
CA ASN A 467 35.53 -12.70 11.36
C ASN A 467 36.61 -11.63 11.57
N SER A 468 37.39 -11.29 10.54
CA SER A 468 38.57 -10.43 10.66
C SER A 468 38.27 -8.94 10.74
N TYR A 469 37.00 -8.51 10.69
CA TYR A 469 36.66 -7.09 10.80
C TYR A 469 37.02 -6.54 12.18
N ALA A 470 37.85 -5.50 12.20
CA ALA A 470 38.34 -4.82 13.38
C ALA A 470 37.30 -3.81 13.89
N PHE A 471 36.33 -4.30 14.65
CA PHE A 471 35.40 -3.45 15.40
C PHE A 471 35.56 -3.71 16.90
N PRO A 472 35.65 -2.65 17.74
CA PRO A 472 35.72 -2.82 19.18
C PRO A 472 34.40 -3.39 19.71
N ASN A 473 34.47 -4.33 20.66
CA ASN A 473 33.31 -4.89 21.37
C ASN A 473 32.18 -5.40 20.44
N LYS A 474 32.52 -5.95 19.27
CA LYS A 474 31.50 -6.49 18.35
C LYS A 474 30.79 -7.70 18.95
N ASN A 475 29.46 -7.70 18.88
CA ASN A 475 28.66 -8.88 19.15
C ASN A 475 28.79 -9.86 17.97
N THR A 476 29.00 -11.15 18.24
CA THR A 476 29.13 -12.17 17.19
C THR A 476 28.01 -13.20 17.32
N ILE A 477 27.09 -13.21 16.36
CA ILE A 477 25.97 -14.14 16.27
C ILE A 477 26.40 -15.28 15.34
N VAL A 478 26.81 -16.41 15.91
CA VAL A 478 27.31 -17.57 15.14
C VAL A 478 26.16 -18.47 14.70
N LEU A 479 26.02 -18.67 13.39
CA LEU A 479 25.14 -19.66 12.79
C LEU A 479 25.95 -20.90 12.44
N GLN A 480 25.74 -22.01 13.17
CA GLN A 480 26.52 -23.24 13.01
C GLN A 480 25.97 -24.18 11.92
N ASP A 481 24.64 -24.32 11.81
CA ASP A 481 23.97 -25.25 10.88
C ASP A 481 22.92 -24.59 9.97
N ARG A 482 21.63 -24.82 10.19
CA ARG A 482 20.55 -24.06 9.54
C ARG A 482 20.15 -22.90 10.43
N MET A 483 19.87 -21.74 9.82
CA MET A 483 19.40 -20.56 10.54
C MET A 483 18.18 -20.87 11.38
N LEU A 484 17.23 -21.64 10.85
CA LEU A 484 16.10 -22.22 11.58
C LEU A 484 16.29 -23.75 11.63
N PRO A 485 16.22 -24.39 12.81
CA PRO A 485 16.53 -25.81 12.98
C PRO A 485 15.38 -26.76 12.57
N PHE A 486 14.17 -26.24 12.35
CA PHE A 486 12.97 -27.01 12.03
C PHE A 486 12.71 -27.12 10.52
#